data_AF-X1AVM9-F1
#
_entry.id   AF-X1AVM9-F1
#
_cell.length_a   1.000
_cell.length_b   1.000
_cell.length_c   1.000
_cell.angle_alpha   90.00
_cell.angle_beta   90.00
_cell.angle_gamma   90.00
#
_symmetry.space_group_name_H-M   'P 1'
#
loop_
_entity.id
_entity.type
_entity.pdbx_description
1 polymer ?
#
loop_
_entity_poly.entity_id
_entity_poly.type
_entity_poly.pdbx_seq_one_letter_code
_entity_poly.pdbx_strand_id
1 'polypeptide(L)'
;MEKEIIEKIINGDRRAAAKLITLVENNFSQAQAILKKLYNYTGNALVIGITGPPGSGKSTITDRLTKILRKKGKKVGIIAIDPTSPFTGGALLGDRIRMQDLSL
;
A
#
# COMPACT_ATOMS: atom_id res chain seq x y z
N MET A 1 -1.32 15.91 -17.62
CA MET A 1 -0.58 15.04 -16.67
C MET A 1 -1.37 14.76 -15.39
N GLU A 2 -1.75 15.76 -14.58
CA GLU A 2 -2.52 15.53 -13.33
C GLU A 2 -3.89 14.87 -13.55
N LYS A 3 -4.66 15.34 -14.53
CA LYS A 3 -5.99 14.78 -14.81
C LYS A 3 -5.93 13.30 -15.22
N GLU A 4 -4.93 12.97 -16.05
CA GLU A 4 -4.70 11.61 -16.52
C GLU A 4 -4.28 10.64 -15.40
N ILE A 5 -3.41 11.06 -14.47
CA ILE A 5 -3.02 10.19 -13.34
C ILE A 5 -4.19 9.94 -12.39
N ILE A 6 -5.06 10.93 -12.17
CA ILE A 6 -6.26 10.81 -11.33
C ILE A 6 -7.24 9.81 -11.97
N GLU A 7 -7.55 9.96 -13.25
CA GLU A 7 -8.45 9.04 -13.98
C GLU A 7 -7.91 7.61 -13.95
N LYS A 8 -6.61 7.42 -14.20
CA LYS A 8 -5.96 6.10 -14.11
C LYS A 8 -6.08 5.49 -12.71
N ILE A 9 -5.87 6.28 -11.65
CA ILE A 9 -6.00 5.80 -10.26
C ILE A 9 -7.44 5.40 -9.93
N ILE A 10 -8.43 6.21 -10.31
CA ILE A 10 -9.86 5.92 -10.08
C ILE A 10 -10.26 4.62 -10.79
N ASN A 11 -9.71 4.38 -11.98
CA ASN A 11 -9.93 3.16 -12.74
C ASN A 11 -9.10 1.95 -12.25
N GLY A 12 -8.30 2.11 -11.19
CA GLY A 12 -7.56 1.01 -10.55
C GLY A 12 -6.19 0.70 -11.17
N ASP A 13 -5.59 1.63 -11.90
CA ASP A 13 -4.24 1.45 -12.46
C ASP A 13 -3.19 1.42 -11.33
N ARG A 14 -2.62 0.23 -11.11
CA ARG A 14 -1.59 -0.02 -10.08
C ARG A 14 -0.31 0.80 -10.31
N ARG A 15 0.09 1.05 -11.56
CA ARG A 15 1.31 1.81 -11.88
C ARG A 15 1.10 3.30 -11.60
N ALA A 16 -0.07 3.82 -11.92
CA ALA A 16 -0.43 5.20 -11.59
C ALA A 16 -0.44 5.42 -10.07
N ALA A 17 -1.02 4.49 -9.32
CA ALA A 17 -0.98 4.53 -7.85
C ALA A 17 0.46 4.47 -7.30
N ALA A 18 1.31 3.57 -7.82
CA ALA A 18 2.71 3.49 -7.40
C ALA A 18 3.48 4.79 -7.67
N LYS A 19 3.29 5.42 -8.84
CA LYS A 19 3.90 6.73 -9.16
C LYS A 19 3.45 7.82 -8.19
N LEU A 20 2.16 7.85 -7.83
CA LEU A 20 1.67 8.82 -6.85
C LEU A 20 2.26 8.57 -5.46
N ILE A 21 2.39 7.32 -5.02
CA ILE A 21 3.06 6.99 -3.75
C ILE A 21 4.50 7.51 -3.76
N THR A 22 5.26 7.24 -4.81
CA THR A 22 6.63 7.77 -4.97
C THR A 22 6.66 9.31 -4.96
N LEU A 23 5.69 9.97 -5.60
CA LEU A 23 5.59 11.42 -5.59
C LEU A 23 5.28 11.96 -4.17
N VAL A 24 4.40 11.30 -3.42
CA VAL A 24 4.09 11.65 -2.03
C VAL A 24 5.33 11.53 -1.14
N GLU A 25 6.11 10.47 -1.31
CA GLU A 25 7.33 10.23 -0.51
C GLU A 25 8.45 11.23 -0.81
N ASN A 26 8.63 11.60 -2.09
CA ASN A 26 9.78 12.44 -2.51
C ASN A 26 9.45 13.94 -2.63
N ASN A 27 8.20 14.30 -2.93
CA ASN A 27 7.81 15.68 -3.19
C ASN A 27 6.32 15.93 -2.81
N PHE A 28 6.06 15.92 -1.51
CA PHE A 28 4.71 16.05 -0.97
C PHE A 28 3.98 17.31 -1.43
N SER A 29 4.67 18.45 -1.57
CA SER A 29 4.05 19.71 -1.99
C SER A 29 3.46 19.62 -3.40
N GLN A 30 4.14 18.94 -4.33
CA GLN A 30 3.59 18.65 -5.66
C GLN A 30 2.44 17.64 -5.61
N ALA A 31 2.48 16.66 -4.70
CA ALA A 31 1.43 15.65 -4.57
C ALA A 31 0.11 16.22 -4.02
N GLN A 32 0.14 17.30 -3.23
CA GLN A 32 -1.03 17.85 -2.53
C GLN A 32 -2.21 18.17 -3.46
N ALA A 33 -1.96 18.75 -4.62
CA ALA A 33 -3.02 19.11 -5.57
C ALA A 33 -3.76 17.88 -6.11
N ILE A 34 -3.03 16.78 -6.36
CA ILE A 34 -3.58 15.50 -6.80
C ILE A 34 -4.34 14.83 -5.65
N LEU A 35 -3.77 14.80 -4.44
CA LEU A 35 -4.39 14.21 -3.26
C LEU A 35 -5.73 14.88 -2.90
N LYS A 36 -5.80 16.22 -2.95
CA LYS A 36 -7.05 16.96 -2.71
C LYS A 36 -8.17 16.53 -3.67
N LYS A 37 -7.86 16.31 -4.95
CA LYS A 37 -8.84 15.85 -5.95
C LYS A 37 -9.24 14.39 -5.72
N LEU A 38 -8.29 13.53 -5.35
CA LEU A 38 -8.56 12.12 -5.05
C LEU A 38 -9.34 11.91 -3.76
N TYR A 39 -9.28 12.84 -2.80
CA TYR A 39 -9.96 12.75 -1.51
C TYR A 39 -11.46 12.43 -1.64
N ASN A 40 -12.13 13.00 -2.63
CA ASN A 40 -13.55 12.77 -2.93
C ASN A 40 -13.90 11.32 -3.32
N TYR A 41 -12.90 10.51 -3.66
CA TYR A 41 -13.05 9.10 -4.04
C TYR A 41 -12.61 8.14 -2.92
N THR A 42 -12.20 8.67 -1.75
CA THR A 42 -11.73 7.87 -0.60
C THR A 42 -12.86 7.59 0.42
N GLY A 43 -12.54 6.92 1.54
CA GLY A 43 -13.50 6.62 2.61
C GLY A 43 -14.33 5.34 2.44
N ASN A 44 -14.25 4.71 1.27
CA ASN A 44 -15.03 3.50 0.93
C ASN A 44 -14.32 2.17 1.28
N ALA A 45 -13.20 2.22 2.01
CA ALA A 45 -12.39 1.05 2.34
C ALA A 45 -12.36 0.82 3.86
N LEU A 46 -12.44 -0.45 4.26
CA LEU A 46 -12.16 -0.85 5.64
C LEU A 46 -10.65 -0.85 5.87
N VAL A 47 -10.17 -0.06 6.81
CA VAL A 47 -8.75 0.02 7.20
C VAL A 47 -8.53 -0.76 8.49
N ILE A 48 -7.62 -1.72 8.47
CA ILE A 48 -7.30 -2.59 9.61
C ILE A 48 -5.82 -2.44 9.93
N GLY A 49 -5.51 -2.02 11.16
CA GLY A 49 -4.14 -2.01 11.68
C GLY A 49 -3.78 -3.38 12.28
N ILE A 50 -2.60 -3.90 11.91
CA ILE A 50 -2.05 -5.14 12.48
C ILE A 50 -0.72 -4.81 13.14
N THR A 51 -0.60 -5.04 14.44
CA THR A 51 0.60 -4.75 15.23
C THR A 51 0.94 -5.91 16.17
N GLY A 52 2.12 -5.88 16.76
CA GLY A 52 2.67 -6.95 17.61
C GLY A 52 4.19 -7.03 17.53
N PRO A 53 4.85 -7.69 18.50
CA PRO A 53 6.31 -7.76 18.57
C PRO A 53 6.92 -8.49 17.34
N PRO A 54 8.23 -8.36 17.09
CA PRO A 54 8.93 -9.18 16.10
C PRO A 54 8.66 -10.69 16.35
N GLY A 55 8.45 -11.46 15.28
CA GLY A 55 8.19 -12.91 15.40
C GLY A 55 6.75 -13.31 15.79
N SER A 56 5.86 -12.39 16.16
CA SER A 56 4.45 -12.69 16.54
C SER A 56 3.55 -13.24 15.41
N GLY A 57 4.06 -13.38 14.19
CA GLY A 57 3.28 -13.90 13.06
C GLY A 57 2.40 -12.88 12.32
N LYS A 58 2.64 -11.57 12.50
CA LYS A 58 1.91 -10.49 11.78
C LYS A 58 1.83 -10.72 10.28
N SER A 59 2.94 -11.02 9.61
CA SER A 59 2.98 -11.23 8.16
C SER A 59 2.19 -12.50 7.77
N THR A 60 2.21 -13.54 8.61
CA THR A 60 1.43 -14.77 8.40
C THR A 60 -0.07 -14.52 8.46
N ILE A 61 -0.55 -13.77 9.46
CA ILE A 61 -1.98 -13.45 9.56
C ILE A 61 -2.41 -12.50 8.44
N THR A 62 -1.59 -11.52 8.07
CA THR A 62 -1.83 -10.62 6.94
C THR A 62 -1.95 -11.40 5.62
N ASP A 63 -1.07 -12.37 5.35
CA ASP A 63 -1.14 -13.23 4.17
C ASP A 63 -2.45 -14.03 4.12
N ARG A 64 -2.77 -14.73 5.21
CA ARG A 64 -3.96 -15.59 5.26
C ARG A 64 -5.24 -14.78 5.15
N LEU A 65 -5.34 -13.65 5.84
CA LEU A 65 -6.49 -12.75 5.76
C LEU A 65 -6.66 -12.21 4.34
N THR A 66 -5.56 -11.80 3.69
CA THR A 66 -5.58 -11.31 2.32
C THR A 66 -6.08 -12.37 1.35
N LYS A 67 -5.61 -13.62 1.46
CA LYS A 67 -6.07 -14.75 0.63
C LYS A 67 -7.58 -14.99 0.82
N ILE A 68 -8.09 -14.95 2.05
CA ILE A 68 -9.52 -15.11 2.33
C ILE A 68 -10.34 -13.96 1.70
N LEU A 69 -9.91 -12.71 1.87
CA LEU A 69 -10.60 -11.54 1.33
C LEU A 69 -10.60 -11.54 -0.21
N ARG A 70 -9.46 -11.87 -0.84
CA ARG A 70 -9.37 -12.02 -2.31
C ARG A 70 -10.29 -13.13 -2.83
N LYS A 71 -10.36 -14.28 -2.14
CA LYS A 71 -11.31 -15.37 -2.49
C LYS A 71 -12.77 -14.92 -2.42
N LYS A 72 -13.09 -13.93 -1.58
CA LYS A 72 -14.42 -13.30 -1.51
C LYS A 72 -14.62 -12.14 -2.50
N GLY A 73 -13.73 -12.00 -3.50
CA GLY A 73 -13.80 -10.96 -4.52
C GLY A 73 -13.46 -9.54 -4.03
N LYS A 74 -12.87 -9.39 -2.82
CA LYS A 74 -12.47 -8.09 -2.30
C LYS A 74 -11.13 -7.65 -2.89
N LYS A 75 -11.00 -6.35 -3.20
CA LYS A 75 -9.71 -5.71 -3.50
C LYS A 75 -9.00 -5.43 -2.18
N VAL A 76 -7.72 -5.80 -2.08
CA VAL A 76 -6.91 -5.63 -0.86
C VAL A 76 -5.63 -4.86 -1.20
N GLY A 77 -5.35 -3.82 -0.44
CA GLY A 77 -4.07 -3.12 -0.42
C GLY A 77 -3.38 -3.36 0.92
N ILE A 78 -2.06 -3.54 0.90
CA ILE A 78 -1.25 -3.74 2.11
C ILE A 78 -0.20 -2.62 2.15
N ILE A 79 -0.17 -1.87 3.24
CA ILE A 79 0.87 -0.87 3.53
C ILE A 79 1.69 -1.42 4.69
N ALA A 80 2.92 -1.82 4.43
CA ALA A 80 3.84 -2.27 5.46
C ALA A 80 4.58 -1.05 6.03
N ILE A 81 4.63 -0.95 7.35
CA ILE A 81 5.39 0.07 8.07
C ILE A 81 6.51 -0.67 8.81
N ASP A 82 7.72 -0.55 8.29
CA ASP A 82 8.92 -1.11 8.90
C ASP A 82 9.80 0.05 9.39
N PRO A 83 9.97 0.25 10.72
CA PRO A 83 10.91 1.24 11.21
C PRO A 83 12.31 0.85 10.73
N THR A 84 13.06 1.80 10.19
CA THR A 84 14.39 1.54 9.63
C THR A 84 15.27 0.84 10.65
N SER A 85 15.76 -0.36 10.32
CA SER A 85 16.84 -0.98 11.10
C SER A 85 18.07 -0.07 11.05
N PRO A 86 18.66 0.33 12.19
CA PRO A 86 19.83 1.21 12.23
C PRO A 86 21.09 0.60 11.55
N PHE A 87 21.03 -0.66 11.11
CA PHE A 87 22.19 -1.38 10.58
C PHE A 87 22.27 -1.47 9.05
N THR A 88 21.20 -1.24 8.29
CA THR A 88 21.21 -1.57 6.83
C THR A 88 20.67 -0.49 5.90
N GLY A 89 20.27 0.69 6.39
CA GLY A 89 19.98 1.87 5.54
C GLY A 89 18.85 1.72 4.52
N GLY A 90 18.10 0.62 4.53
CA GLY A 90 17.00 0.37 3.61
C GLY A 90 16.12 -0.79 4.05
N ALA A 91 14.82 -0.53 4.19
CA ALA A 91 13.79 -1.54 4.42
C ALA A 91 13.37 -2.18 3.08
N LEU A 92 14.29 -2.87 2.41
CA LEU A 92 13.90 -3.75 1.31
C LEU A 92 13.25 -5.01 1.89
N LEU A 93 11.91 -5.05 1.89
CA LEU A 93 11.18 -6.27 1.49
C LEU A 93 11.16 -7.50 2.42
N GLY A 94 11.50 -7.43 3.72
CA GLY A 94 11.34 -8.61 4.60
C GLY A 94 9.93 -9.21 4.56
N ASP A 95 8.91 -8.36 4.62
CA ASP A 95 7.50 -8.76 4.52
C ASP A 95 7.07 -9.16 3.10
N ARG A 96 7.69 -8.59 2.07
CA ARG A 96 7.39 -8.96 0.67
C ARG A 96 7.90 -10.36 0.34
N ILE A 97 9.08 -10.74 0.85
CA ILE A 97 9.62 -12.10 0.69
C ILE A 97 8.69 -13.12 1.34
N ARG A 98 8.16 -12.80 2.54
CA ARG A 98 7.22 -13.66 3.27
C ARG A 98 5.84 -13.77 2.60
N MET A 99 5.51 -12.85 1.68
CA MET A 99 4.21 -12.74 1.01
C MET A 99 4.35 -12.71 -0.53
N GLN A 100 5.35 -13.40 -1.10
CA GLN A 100 5.59 -13.41 -2.55
C GLN A 100 4.37 -13.83 -3.36
N ASP A 101 3.61 -14.83 -2.88
CA ASP A 101 2.39 -15.32 -3.52
C ASP A 101 1.29 -14.25 -3.68
N LEU A 102 1.34 -13.15 -2.91
CA LEU A 102 0.39 -12.05 -3.01
C LEU A 102 0.82 -10.98 -4.03
N SER A 103 2.10 -11.00 -4.43
CA SER A 103 2.69 -9.98 -5.31
C SER A 103 2.45 -10.26 -6.80
N LEU A 104 2.09 -11.50 -7.15
CA LEU A 104 1.66 -11.96 -8.47
C LEU A 104 0.12 -11.91 -8.59
#